data_AF-A0AAE1GAG8-F1
#
_entry.id   AF-A0AAE1GAG8-F1
#
_cell.length_a   1.000
_cell.length_b   1.000
_cell.length_c   1.000
_cell.angle_alpha   90.00
_cell.angle_beta   90.00
_cell.angle_gamma   90.00
#
_symmetry.space_group_name_H-M   'P 1'
#
loop_
_entity.id
_entity.type
_entity.pdbx_description
1 polymer ?
#
loop_
_entity_poly.entity_id
_entity_poly.type
_entity_poly.pdbx_seq_one_letter_code
_entity_poly.pdbx_strand_id
1 'polypeptide(L)'
;MVACGVLFSYVMGDFMTSWRGLAAVCAIPVLIYSVLIFLLVKESPNVLIAKGKLNEAMHVLQHFRGKHYDVEPELKVLRQNQEEMSKNKTTLKDLKKSYILKPLIIIVAIMFFQQTSGINAVVFNLNDIFS
;
A
#
# COMPACT_ATOMS: atom_id res chain seq x y z
N MET A 1 4.05 10.20 6.83
CA MET A 1 5.05 9.14 6.55
C MET A 1 6.13 9.62 5.59
N VAL A 2 5.82 10.07 4.36
CA VAL A 2 6.84 10.56 3.40
C VAL A 2 7.63 11.74 3.96
N ALA A 3 6.97 12.75 4.54
CA ALA A 3 7.65 13.91 5.12
C ALA A 3 8.65 13.53 6.23
N CYS A 4 8.30 12.60 7.11
CA CYS A 4 9.21 12.10 8.16
C CYS A 4 10.45 11.41 7.58
N GLY A 5 10.30 10.61 6.52
CA GLY A 5 11.42 9.94 5.86
C GLY A 5 12.34 10.92 5.11
N VAL A 6 11.74 11.93 4.47
CA VAL A 6 12.49 13.01 3.80
C VAL A 6 13.27 13.83 4.83
N LEU A 7 12.64 14.24 5.93
CA LEU A 7 13.32 14.95 7.03
C LEU A 7 14.47 14.12 7.61
N PHE A 8 14.25 12.83 7.85
CA PHE A 8 15.30 11.93 8.33
C PHE A 8 16.48 11.85 7.35
N SER A 9 16.22 11.81 6.05
CA SER A 9 17.26 11.77 5.02
C SER A 9 18.08 13.07 4.98
N TYR A 10 17.46 14.24 5.16
CA TYR A 10 18.19 15.51 5.22
C TYR A 10 19.07 15.61 6.47
N VAL A 11 18.55 15.22 7.64
CA VAL A 11 19.33 15.21 8.89
C VAL A 11 20.54 14.28 8.76
N MET A 12 20.34 13.05 8.27
CA MET A 12 21.44 12.10 8.08
C MET A 12 22.42 12.53 6.98
N GLY A 13 21.94 13.28 5.98
CA GLY A 13 22.79 13.85 4.92
C GLY A 13 23.76 14.92 5.42
N ASP A 14 23.39 15.68 6.45
CA ASP A 14 24.28 16.65 7.10
C ASP A 14 25.39 15.96 7.93
N PHE A 15 25.04 14.87 8.64
CA PHE A 15 26.00 14.09 9.42
C PHE A 15 26.95 13.22 8.59
N MET A 16 26.58 12.84 7.36
CA MET A 16 27.36 11.93 6.50
C MET A 16 27.74 12.59 5.17
N THR A 17 29.01 12.96 5.00
CA THR A 17 29.53 13.60 3.79
C THR A 17 29.51 12.69 2.54
N SER A 18 29.29 11.38 2.71
CA SER A 18 29.26 10.41 1.59
C SER A 18 27.83 9.99 1.26
N TRP A 19 27.40 10.29 0.03
CA TRP A 19 26.09 9.87 -0.51
C TRP A 19 25.88 8.35 -0.47
N ARG A 20 26.97 7.56 -0.56
CA ARG A 20 26.93 6.09 -0.48
C ARG A 20 26.56 5.60 0.91
N GLY A 21 27.06 6.28 1.95
CA GLY A 21 26.75 5.97 3.35
C GLY A 21 25.29 6.29 3.67
N LEU A 22 24.78 7.43 3.19
CA LEU A 22 23.37 7.80 3.34
C LEU A 22 22.44 6.77 2.69
N ALA A 23 22.74 6.33 1.46
CA ALA A 23 21.96 5.31 0.77
C ALA A 23 21.94 3.98 1.55
N ALA A 24 23.07 3.57 2.12
CA ALA A 24 23.16 2.36 2.94
C ALA A 24 22.28 2.47 4.21
N VAL A 25 22.32 3.61 4.91
CA VAL A 25 21.52 3.83 6.12
C VAL A 25 20.02 3.82 5.82
N CYS A 26 19.59 4.45 4.72
CA CYS A 26 18.19 4.43 4.29
C CYS A 26 17.72 3.05 3.84
N ALA A 27 18.62 2.20 3.33
CA ALA A 27 18.29 0.85 2.90
C ALA A 27 18.04 -0.12 4.08
N ILE A 28 18.70 0.08 5.22
CA ILE A 28 18.56 -0.78 6.41
C ILE A 28 17.11 -0.93 6.89
N PRO A 29 16.35 0.15 7.19
CA PRO A 29 14.97 0.02 7.66
C PRO A 29 14.05 -0.59 6.60
N VAL A 30 14.32 -0.35 5.31
CA VAL A 30 13.57 -0.95 4.20
C VAL A 30 13.76 -2.47 4.16
N LEU A 31 15.01 -2.94 4.29
CA LEU A 31 15.32 -4.37 4.31
C LEU A 31 14.72 -5.05 5.53
N ILE A 32 14.85 -4.45 6.72
CA ILE A 32 14.25 -4.97 7.94
C ILE A 32 12.74 -5.08 7.78
N TYR A 33 12.07 -4.02 7.31
CA TYR A 33 10.63 -4.01 7.12
C TYR A 33 10.16 -5.03 6.08
N SER A 34 10.90 -5.17 4.97
CA SER A 34 10.63 -6.16 3.94
C SER A 34 10.68 -7.59 4.48
N VAL A 35 11.74 -7.92 5.23
CA VAL A 35 11.91 -9.25 5.85
C VAL A 35 10.81 -9.49 6.90
N LEU A 36 10.51 -8.50 7.74
CA LEU A 36 9.45 -8.62 8.75
C LEU A 36 8.09 -8.87 8.10
N ILE A 37 7.72 -8.10 7.08
CA ILE A 37 6.45 -8.30 6.37
C ILE A 37 6.41 -9.70 5.77
N PHE A 38 7.47 -10.12 5.08
CA PHE A 38 7.52 -11.41 4.42
C PHE A 38 7.34 -12.58 5.40
N LEU A 39 7.87 -12.46 6.63
CA LEU A 39 7.78 -13.50 7.64
C LEU A 39 6.50 -13.46 8.48
N LEU A 40 5.98 -12.27 8.80
CA LEU A 40 4.89 -12.08 9.76
C LEU A 40 3.51 -11.94 9.10
N VAL A 41 3.44 -11.38 7.91
CA VAL A 41 2.16 -11.07 7.27
C VAL A 41 1.61 -12.30 6.58
N LYS A 42 0.52 -12.84 7.13
CA LYS A 42 -0.26 -13.88 6.46
C LYS A 42 -0.96 -13.31 5.23
N GLU A 43 -1.11 -14.14 4.20
CA GLU A 43 -1.86 -13.75 3.00
C GLU A 43 -3.26 -13.25 3.35
N SER A 44 -3.75 -12.24 2.62
CA SER A 44 -5.10 -11.71 2.82
C SER A 44 -6.14 -12.83 2.63
N PRO A 45 -7.14 -12.94 3.53
CA PRO A 45 -8.17 -13.98 3.44
C PRO A 45 -8.91 -13.96 2.10
N ASN A 46 -9.09 -12.80 1.48
CA ASN A 46 -9.70 -12.67 0.15
C ASN A 46 -8.89 -13.38 -0.95
N VAL A 47 -7.56 -13.33 -0.86
CA VAL A 47 -6.66 -13.99 -1.81
C VAL A 47 -6.71 -15.51 -1.61
N LEU A 48 -6.77 -15.98 -0.37
CA LEU A 48 -6.89 -17.41 -0.05
C LEU A 48 -8.22 -18.01 -0.52
N ILE A 49 -9.32 -17.28 -0.33
CA ILE A 49 -10.65 -17.65 -0.86
C ILE A 49 -10.60 -17.70 -2.39
N ALA A 50 -9.97 -16.72 -3.04
CA ALA A 50 -9.81 -16.72 -4.49
C ALA A 50 -8.95 -17.86 -5.06
N LYS A 51 -8.01 -18.38 -4.28
CA LYS A 51 -7.22 -19.58 -4.60
C LYS A 51 -7.96 -20.89 -4.27
N GLY A 52 -9.19 -20.84 -3.74
CA GLY A 52 -9.98 -22.01 -3.35
C GLY A 52 -9.58 -22.63 -2.00
N LYS A 53 -8.69 -21.99 -1.23
CA LYS A 53 -8.17 -22.50 0.04
C LYS A 53 -8.99 -22.02 1.24
N LEU A 54 -10.20 -22.54 1.39
CA LEU A 54 -11.16 -22.07 2.39
C LEU A 54 -10.74 -22.33 3.85
N ASN A 55 -10.12 -23.49 4.12
CA ASN A 55 -9.65 -23.83 5.47
C ASN A 55 -8.53 -22.89 5.95
N GLU A 56 -7.63 -22.51 5.04
CA GLU A 56 -6.54 -21.58 5.32
C GLU A 56 -7.08 -20.16 5.51
N ALA A 57 -8.05 -19.75 4.69
CA ALA A 57 -8.75 -18.47 4.85
C ALA A 57 -9.47 -18.38 6.22
N MET A 58 -10.13 -19.45 6.66
CA MET A 58 -10.79 -19.52 7.98
C MET A 58 -9.79 -19.34 9.12
N HIS A 59 -8.65 -20.03 9.07
CA HIS A 59 -7.57 -19.90 10.06
C HIS A 59 -6.98 -18.48 10.10
N VAL A 60 -6.83 -17.83 8.95
CA VAL A 60 -6.37 -16.43 8.87
C VAL A 60 -7.42 -15.49 9.43
N LEU A 61 -8.70 -15.68 9.11
CA LEU A 61 -9.81 -14.88 9.65
C LEU A 61 -9.88 -14.99 11.18
N GLN A 62 -9.75 -16.21 11.72
CA GLN A 62 -9.70 -16.45 13.17
C GLN A 62 -8.47 -15.81 13.83
N HIS A 63 -7.34 -15.78 13.13
CA HIS A 63 -6.14 -15.12 13.63
C HIS A 63 -6.33 -13.59 13.76
N PHE A 64 -7.02 -12.97 12.79
CA PHE A 64 -7.29 -11.52 12.82
C PHE A 64 -8.45 -11.12 13.74
N ARG A 65 -9.52 -11.93 13.84
CA ARG A 65 -10.72 -11.65 14.65
C ARG A 65 -10.63 -12.13 16.09
N GLY A 66 -9.77 -13.10 16.37
CA GLY A 66 -9.63 -13.75 17.67
C GLY A 66 -10.33 -15.11 17.76
N LYS A 67 -9.85 -15.94 18.69
CA LYS A 67 -10.16 -17.39 18.80
C LYS A 67 -11.62 -17.72 19.15
N HIS A 68 -12.38 -16.75 19.65
CA HIS A 68 -13.77 -16.93 20.10
C HIS A 68 -14.81 -16.35 19.13
N TYR A 69 -14.38 -15.78 18.01
CA TYR A 69 -15.29 -15.19 17.03
C TYR A 69 -15.75 -16.25 16.02
N ASP A 70 -17.06 -16.33 15.78
CA ASP A 70 -17.61 -17.18 14.73
C ASP A 70 -17.35 -16.54 13.35
N VAL A 71 -16.39 -17.13 12.64
CA VAL A 71 -15.92 -16.69 11.31
C VAL A 71 -16.71 -17.32 10.17
N GLU A 72 -17.55 -18.34 10.42
CA GLU A 72 -18.35 -18.99 9.37
C GLU A 72 -19.27 -18.02 8.59
N PRO A 73 -20.05 -17.12 9.24
CA PRO A 73 -20.91 -16.20 8.51
C PRO A 73 -20.10 -15.21 7.66
N GLU A 74 -18.98 -14.71 8.18
CA GLU A 74 -18.10 -13.78 7.46
C GLU A 74 -17.43 -14.48 6.26
N LEU A 75 -16.95 -15.71 6.44
CA LEU A 75 -16.36 -16.51 5.37
C LEU A 75 -17.37 -16.80 4.25
N LYS A 76 -18.64 -17.07 4.59
CA LYS A 76 -19.71 -17.31 3.62
C LYS A 76 -20.00 -16.07 2.76
N VAL A 77 -20.08 -14.89 3.39
CA VAL A 77 -20.27 -13.62 2.69
C VAL A 77 -19.09 -13.32 1.76
N LEU A 78 -17.86 -13.49 2.25
CA LEU A 78 -16.65 -13.27 1.45
C LEU A 78 -16.59 -14.20 0.23
N ARG A 79 -16.98 -15.47 0.40
CA ARG A 79 -17.06 -16.43 -0.70
C ARG A 79 -18.10 -16.02 -1.73
N GLN A 80 -19.31 -15.64 -1.31
CA GLN A 80 -20.36 -15.19 -2.23
C GLN A 80 -19.91 -13.97 -3.04
N ASN A 81 -19.33 -12.96 -2.38
CA ASN A 81 -18.77 -11.78 -3.04
C ASN A 81 -17.68 -12.14 -4.06
N GLN A 82 -16.84 -13.11 -3.73
CA GLN A 82 -15.75 -13.56 -4.58
C GLN A 82 -16.25 -14.35 -5.79
N GLU A 83 -17.29 -15.17 -5.63
CA GLU A 83 -17.98 -15.84 -6.74
C GLU A 83 -18.69 -14.84 -7.66
N GLU A 84 -19.33 -13.80 -7.12
CA GLU A 84 -19.92 -12.72 -7.92
C GLU A 84 -18.88 -11.92 -8.71
N MET A 85 -17.76 -11.57 -8.07
CA MET A 85 -16.63 -10.92 -8.75
C MET A 85 -16.00 -11.81 -9.82
N SER A 86 -15.95 -13.13 -9.62
CA SER A 86 -15.40 -14.07 -10.60
C SER A 86 -16.26 -14.17 -11.86
N LYS A 87 -17.59 -14.03 -11.72
CA LYS A 87 -18.57 -14.02 -12.82
C LYS A 87 -18.52 -12.70 -13.59
N ASN A 88 -18.40 -11.58 -12.88
CA ASN A 88 -18.26 -10.25 -13.47
C ASN A 88 -16.77 -9.85 -13.59
N LYS A 89 -16.05 -10.47 -14.51
CA LYS A 89 -14.67 -10.05 -14.83
C LYS A 89 -14.67 -8.60 -15.27
N THR A 90 -14.19 -7.73 -14.39
CA THR A 90 -14.05 -6.31 -14.68
C THR A 90 -13.01 -6.14 -15.79
N THR A 91 -13.45 -5.64 -16.93
CA THR A 91 -12.58 -5.38 -18.09
C THR A 91 -12.14 -3.92 -18.06
N LEU A 92 -11.01 -3.58 -18.68
CA LEU A 92 -10.56 -2.17 -18.81
C LEU A 92 -11.62 -1.24 -19.44
N LYS A 93 -12.59 -1.80 -20.18
CA LYS A 93 -13.74 -1.07 -20.73
C LYS A 93 -14.73 -0.61 -19.65
N ASP A 94 -14.80 -1.29 -18.51
CA ASP A 94 -15.65 -0.92 -17.37
C ASP A 94 -15.17 0.36 -16.68
N LEU A 95 -13.89 0.71 -16.81
CA LEU A 95 -13.34 1.98 -16.31
C LEU A 95 -14.01 3.21 -16.96
N LYS A 96 -14.60 3.05 -18.15
CA LYS A 96 -15.35 4.11 -18.83
C LYS A 96 -16.78 4.28 -18.32
N LYS A 97 -17.27 3.40 -17.42
CA LYS A 97 -18.59 3.54 -16.81
C LYS A 97 -18.64 4.82 -15.99
N SER A 98 -19.70 5.61 -16.15
CA SER A 98 -19.88 6.91 -15.50
C SER A 98 -19.69 6.87 -13.97
N TYR A 99 -20.07 5.77 -13.33
CA TYR A 99 -19.88 5.55 -11.89
C TYR A 99 -18.41 5.40 -11.46
N ILE A 100 -17.54 4.85 -12.32
CA ILE A 100 -16.10 4.66 -12.03
C ILE A 100 -15.29 5.84 -12.55
N LEU A 101 -15.68 6.39 -13.71
CA LEU A 101 -14.93 7.46 -14.37
C LEU A 101 -14.94 8.76 -13.56
N LYS A 102 -16.07 9.12 -12.94
CA LYS A 102 -16.20 10.33 -12.11
C LYS A 102 -15.21 10.36 -10.93
N PRO A 103 -15.18 9.36 -10.02
CA PRO A 103 -14.21 9.35 -8.93
C PRO A 103 -12.78 9.21 -9.44
N LEU A 104 -12.56 8.45 -10.53
CA LEU A 104 -11.24 8.31 -11.12
C LEU A 104 -10.68 9.65 -11.63
N ILE A 105 -11.49 10.46 -12.32
CA ILE A 105 -11.08 11.81 -12.76
C ILE A 105 -10.75 12.70 -11.57
N ILE A 106 -11.55 12.65 -10.49
CA ILE A 106 -11.28 13.44 -9.28
C ILE A 106 -9.94 13.04 -8.67
N ILE A 107 -9.66 11.74 -8.52
CA ILE A 107 -8.38 11.25 -7.97
C ILE A 107 -7.21 11.68 -8.86
N VAL A 108 -7.34 11.54 -10.18
CA VAL A 108 -6.29 11.96 -11.13
C VAL A 108 -6.06 13.46 -11.07
N ALA A 109 -7.12 14.27 -11.01
CA ALA A 109 -7.00 15.72 -10.89
C ALA A 109 -6.30 16.11 -9.58
N ILE A 110 -6.69 15.51 -8.45
CA ILE A 110 -6.06 15.77 -7.16
C ILE A 110 -4.57 15.41 -7.20
N MET A 111 -4.21 14.24 -7.73
CA MET A 111 -2.82 13.81 -7.86
C MET A 111 -2.02 14.74 -8.79
N PHE A 112 -2.65 15.21 -9.87
CA PHE A 112 -2.04 16.16 -10.79
C PHE A 112 -1.76 17.52 -10.11
N PHE A 113 -2.73 18.06 -9.36
CA PHE A 113 -2.53 19.29 -8.58
C PHE A 113 -1.46 19.11 -7.49
N GLN A 114 -1.44 17.94 -6.83
CA GLN A 114 -0.43 17.64 -5.82
C GLN A 114 0.99 17.66 -6.40
N GLN A 115 1.19 17.08 -7.59
CA GLN A 115 2.50 17.04 -8.24
C GLN A 115 2.89 18.40 -8.85
N THR A 116 1.93 19.13 -9.45
CA THR A 116 2.17 20.45 -10.06
C THR A 116 2.31 21.59 -9.06
N SER A 117 1.91 21.38 -7.80
CA SER A 117 2.22 22.28 -6.68
C SER A 117 3.73 22.53 -6.49
N GLY A 118 4.59 21.78 -7.16
CA GLY A 118 6.03 22.03 -7.18
C GLY A 118 6.73 21.61 -5.89
N ILE A 119 6.06 20.85 -5.01
CA ILE A 119 6.64 20.39 -3.75
C ILE A 119 7.95 19.62 -3.98
N ASN A 120 8.01 18.80 -5.04
CA ASN A 120 9.23 18.09 -5.40
C ASN A 120 10.34 19.05 -5.84
N ALA A 121 10.02 20.08 -6.62
CA ALA A 121 10.99 21.08 -7.06
C ALA A 121 11.56 21.88 -5.87
N VAL A 122 10.72 22.22 -4.90
CA VAL A 122 11.16 22.84 -3.64
C VAL A 122 12.10 21.90 -2.92
N VAL A 123 11.69 20.64 -2.66
CA VAL A 123 12.51 19.64 -1.96
C VAL A 123 13.89 19.48 -2.61
N PHE A 124 13.98 19.32 -3.93
CA PHE A 124 15.28 19.17 -4.61
C PHE A 124 16.18 20.40 -4.51
N ASN A 125 15.62 21.61 -4.55
CA ASN A 125 16.38 22.86 -4.52
C ASN A 125 16.44 23.48 -3.11
N LEU A 126 16.05 22.75 -2.05
CA LEU A 126 16.03 23.29 -0.69
C LEU A 126 17.40 23.84 -0.26
N ASN A 127 18.48 23.14 -0.60
CA ASN A 127 19.84 23.59 -0.28
C ASN A 127 20.22 24.86 -1.06
N ASP A 128 19.82 24.99 -2.32
CA ASP A 128 20.15 26.17 -3.13
C ASP A 128 19.30 27.41 -2.78
N ILE A 129 18.10 27.21 -2.23
CA ILE A 129 17.16 28.29 -1.86
C ILE A 129 17.44 28.84 -0.46
N PHE A 130 17.87 27.98 0.48
CA PHE A 130 18.03 28.33 1.89
C PHE A 130 19.48 28.34 2.39
N SER A 131 20.47 28.14 1.51
CA SER A 131 21.89 28.42 1.78
C SER A 131 22.24 29.90 1.56
#